data_AF-A0A9X3SG81-F1
#
_entry.id   AF-A0A9X3SG81-F1
#
_cell.length_a   1.000
_cell.length_b   1.000
_cell.length_c   1.000
_cell.angle_alpha   90.00
_cell.angle_beta   90.00
_cell.angle_gamma   90.00
#
_symmetry.space_group_name_H-M   'P 1'
#
loop_
_entity.id
_entity.type
_entity.pdbx_description
1 polymer ?
#
loop_
_entity_poly.entity_id
_entity_poly.type
_entity_poly.pdbx_seq_one_letter_code
_entity_poly.pdbx_strand_id
1 'polypeptide(L)'
;MTTNPEGPAPGPAPFLRVVRGDPSPEEVAALVAVLTARARAVRAARAARGAAREAPPSGWCDRARLVRRPPAPGPGAWRAAYGPG
;
A
#
# COMPACT_ATOMS: atom_id res chain seq x y z
N MET A 1 0.15 41.11 10.40
CA MET A 1 -0.56 41.03 9.10
C MET A 1 0.41 40.54 8.06
N THR A 2 0.57 39.22 7.96
CA THR A 2 1.27 38.54 6.86
C THR A 2 0.47 37.26 6.63
N THR A 3 -0.50 37.33 5.71
CA THR A 3 -1.28 36.18 5.28
C THR A 3 -0.45 35.42 4.27
N ASN A 4 -0.11 34.17 4.58
CA ASN A 4 0.58 33.26 3.67
C ASN A 4 -0.47 32.73 2.66
N PRO A 5 -0.41 33.08 1.36
CA PRO A 5 -1.43 32.70 0.40
C PRO A 5 -0.92 31.54 -0.47
N GLU A 6 -0.64 30.38 0.11
CA GLU A 6 -0.36 29.19 -0.68
C GLU A 6 -0.65 27.92 0.13
N GLY A 7 -1.89 27.41 -0.03
CA GLY A 7 -2.15 26.00 0.26
C GLY A 7 -1.41 25.14 -0.76
N PRO A 8 -0.96 23.92 -0.41
CA PRO A 8 -0.25 23.07 -1.34
C PRO A 8 -1.07 22.86 -2.62
N ALA A 9 -0.46 23.10 -3.77
CA ALA A 9 -1.07 22.84 -5.07
C ALA A 9 -1.67 21.41 -5.10
N PRO A 10 -2.86 21.21 -5.69
CA PRO A 10 -3.50 19.90 -5.68
C PRO A 10 -2.58 18.88 -6.35
N GLY A 11 -2.01 18.00 -5.54
CA GLY A 11 -1.27 16.84 -6.02
C GLY A 11 -2.16 15.91 -6.84
N PRO A 12 -1.57 14.93 -7.55
CA PRO A 12 -2.35 13.96 -8.32
C PRO A 12 -3.43 13.34 -7.45
N ALA A 13 -4.66 13.28 -7.98
CA ALA A 13 -5.81 12.79 -7.25
C ALA A 13 -5.54 11.37 -6.70
N PRO A 14 -5.97 11.07 -5.46
CA PRO A 14 -5.72 9.78 -4.85
C PRO A 14 -6.41 8.69 -5.68
N PHE A 15 -5.68 7.61 -5.91
CA PHE A 15 -6.17 6.46 -6.68
C PHE A 15 -7.37 5.75 -6.03
N LEU A 16 -7.54 5.91 -4.72
CA LEU A 16 -8.69 5.46 -3.96
C LEU A 16 -8.89 6.41 -2.76
N ARG A 17 -10.14 6.82 -2.50
CA ARG A 17 -10.51 7.65 -1.35
C ARG A 17 -11.53 6.91 -0.49
N VAL A 18 -11.22 6.73 0.79
CA VAL A 18 -12.19 6.23 1.77
C VAL A 18 -13.06 7.40 2.21
N VAL A 19 -14.37 7.28 2.03
CA VAL A 19 -15.34 8.33 2.39
C VAL A 19 -15.88 8.12 3.81
N ARG A 20 -16.11 6.86 4.20
CA ARG A 20 -16.61 6.46 5.52
C ARG A 20 -15.95 5.15 5.97
N GLY A 21 -15.80 4.96 7.29
CA GLY A 21 -15.11 3.82 7.90
C GLY A 21 -16.01 2.71 8.46
N ASP A 22 -17.28 2.63 8.04
CA ASP A 22 -18.25 1.63 8.53
C ASP A 22 -18.97 0.94 7.35
N PRO A 23 -18.24 0.20 6.49
CA PRO A 23 -18.84 -0.56 5.40
C PRO A 23 -19.52 -1.83 5.92
N SER A 24 -20.59 -2.27 5.24
CA SER A 24 -21.19 -3.57 5.54
C SER A 24 -20.22 -4.72 5.20
N PRO A 25 -20.37 -5.91 5.80
CA PRO A 25 -19.58 -7.08 5.44
C PRO A 25 -19.62 -7.41 3.93
N GLU A 26 -20.77 -7.23 3.30
CA GLU A 26 -20.98 -7.44 1.86
C GLU A 26 -20.18 -6.42 1.03
N GLU A 27 -20.15 -5.16 1.45
CA GLU A 27 -19.36 -4.10 0.79
C GLU A 27 -17.86 -4.36 0.93
N VAL A 28 -17.41 -4.81 2.11
CA VAL A 28 -16.02 -5.25 2.30
C VAL A 28 -15.69 -6.42 1.37
N ALA A 29 -16.57 -7.42 1.29
CA ALA A 29 -16.39 -8.57 0.42
C ALA A 29 -16.32 -8.16 -1.06
N ALA A 30 -17.22 -7.26 -1.50
CA ALA A 30 -17.24 -6.72 -2.85
C ALA A 30 -15.94 -5.96 -3.17
N LEU A 31 -15.46 -5.11 -2.25
CA LEU A 31 -14.20 -4.38 -2.41
C LEU A 31 -13.01 -5.33 -2.55
N VAL A 32 -12.93 -6.35 -1.69
CA VAL A 32 -11.87 -7.38 -1.77
C VAL A 32 -11.95 -8.14 -3.09
N ALA A 33 -13.14 -8.51 -3.56
CA ALA A 33 -13.33 -9.21 -4.84
C ALA A 33 -12.81 -8.36 -6.01
N VAL A 34 -13.16 -7.08 -6.07
CA VAL A 34 -12.69 -6.18 -7.14
C VAL A 34 -11.18 -5.98 -7.08
N LEU A 35 -10.61 -5.72 -5.90
CA LEU A 35 -9.17 -5.49 -5.75
C LEU A 35 -8.35 -6.73 -6.09
N THR A 36 -8.82 -7.92 -5.71
CA THR A 36 -8.15 -9.19 -6.05
C THR A 36 -8.23 -9.50 -7.54
N ALA A 37 -9.39 -9.30 -8.18
CA ALA A 37 -9.54 -9.44 -9.63
C ALA A 37 -8.58 -8.51 -10.39
N ARG A 38 -8.51 -7.25 -9.98
CA ARG A 38 -7.57 -6.28 -10.57
C ARG A 38 -6.11 -6.67 -10.36
N ALA A 39 -5.74 -7.10 -9.15
CA ALA A 39 -4.38 -7.55 -8.88
C ALA A 39 -3.96 -8.75 -9.75
N ARG A 40 -4.89 -9.69 -9.98
CA ARG A 40 -4.67 -10.84 -10.89
C ARG A 40 -4.48 -10.38 -12.33
N ALA A 41 -5.32 -9.48 -12.84
CA ALA A 41 -5.18 -8.93 -14.19
C ALA A 41 -3.83 -8.23 -14.40
N VAL A 42 -3.39 -7.43 -13.41
CA VAL A 42 -2.08 -6.76 -13.48
C VAL A 42 -0.93 -7.78 -13.45
N ARG A 43 -1.02 -8.85 -12.63
CA ARG A 43 -0.01 -9.91 -12.62
C ARG A 43 0.07 -10.63 -13.97
N ALA A 44 -1.08 -10.97 -14.57
CA ALA A 44 -1.13 -11.59 -15.89
C ALA A 44 -0.50 -10.70 -16.97
N ALA A 45 -0.83 -9.40 -16.97
CA ALA A 45 -0.25 -8.43 -17.89
C ALA A 45 1.27 -8.27 -17.72
N ARG A 46 1.79 -8.37 -16.50
CA ARG A 46 3.24 -8.35 -16.23
C ARG A 46 3.94 -9.63 -16.70
N ALA A 47 3.31 -10.79 -16.45
CA ALA A 47 3.84 -12.08 -16.91
C ALA A 47 3.96 -12.11 -18.44
N ALA A 48 2.94 -11.62 -19.16
CA ALA A 48 2.96 -11.52 -20.62
C ALA A 48 4.07 -10.61 -21.17
N ARG A 49 4.53 -9.63 -20.39
CA ARG A 49 5.59 -8.69 -20.78
C ARG A 49 7.01 -9.16 -20.45
N GLY A 50 7.18 -10.38 -19.93
CA GLY A 50 8.50 -10.93 -19.58
C GLY A 50 9.23 -10.20 -18.44
N ALA A 51 8.55 -9.25 -17.77
CA ALA A 51 9.13 -8.44 -16.71
C ALA A 51 9.10 -9.20 -15.38
N ALA A 52 9.89 -10.27 -15.27
CA ALA A 52 10.17 -10.95 -14.01
C ALA A 52 11.18 -10.12 -13.19
N ARG A 53 10.78 -8.92 -12.75
CA ARG A 53 11.48 -8.31 -11.62
C ARG A 53 11.00 -9.08 -10.40
N GLU A 54 11.88 -9.90 -9.83
CA GLU A 54 11.60 -10.62 -8.58
C GLU A 54 11.05 -9.62 -7.57
N ALA A 55 9.86 -9.92 -7.03
CA ALA A 55 9.29 -9.12 -5.98
C ALA A 55 10.28 -9.14 -4.81
N PRO A 56 10.59 -7.99 -4.19
CA PRO A 56 11.45 -7.98 -3.02
C PRO A 56 10.87 -8.93 -1.96
N PRO A 57 11.74 -9.66 -1.25
CA PRO A 57 11.32 -10.67 -0.29
C PRO A 57 10.35 -10.07 0.73
N SER A 58 9.38 -10.88 1.17
CA SER A 58 8.37 -10.40 2.11
C SER A 58 9.06 -9.96 3.40
N GLY A 59 8.71 -8.77 3.90
CA GLY A 59 9.21 -8.26 5.18
C GLY A 59 8.78 -9.09 6.40
N TRP A 60 8.00 -10.16 6.21
CA TRP A 60 7.64 -11.13 7.25
C TRP A 60 8.83 -12.00 7.65
N CYS A 61 9.72 -12.33 6.70
CA CYS A 61 10.89 -13.17 6.93
C CYS A 61 12.15 -12.36 7.29
N ASP A 62 12.00 -11.06 7.56
CA ASP A 62 13.14 -10.19 7.86
C ASP A 62 13.68 -10.45 9.28
N ARG A 63 14.91 -10.97 9.38
CA ARG A 63 15.59 -11.22 10.65
C ARG A 63 15.82 -9.95 11.47
N ALA A 64 15.80 -8.77 10.85
CA ALA A 64 15.87 -7.51 11.58
C ALA A 64 14.71 -7.34 12.59
N ARG A 65 13.63 -8.12 12.47
CA ARG A 65 12.55 -8.19 13.47
C ARG A 65 12.91 -8.94 14.75
N LEU A 66 13.85 -9.88 14.68
CA LEU A 66 14.31 -10.65 15.85
C LEU A 66 15.16 -9.80 16.81
N VAL A 67 15.55 -8.59 16.39
CA VAL A 67 16.29 -7.63 17.18
C VAL A 67 15.49 -6.33 17.26
N ARG A 68 15.47 -5.67 18.42
CA ARG A 68 14.79 -4.37 18.54
C ARG A 68 15.56 -3.29 17.77
N ARG A 69 15.19 -3.09 16.51
CA ARG A 69 15.68 -1.99 15.69
C ARG A 69 14.55 -0.99 15.42
N PRO A 70 14.81 0.32 15.55
CA PRO A 70 13.85 1.34 15.12
C PRO A 70 13.50 1.15 13.64
N PRO A 71 12.22 1.31 13.23
CA PRO A 71 11.84 1.25 11.82
C PRO A 71 12.55 2.37 11.05
N ALA A 72 13.28 2.01 10.01
CA ALA A 72 13.94 2.98 9.13
C ALA A 72 12.91 3.57 8.14
N PRO A 73 12.93 4.88 7.88
CA PRO A 73 12.09 5.48 6.85
C PRO A 73 12.52 4.99 5.47
N GLY A 74 11.55 4.63 4.63
CA GLY A 74 11.82 4.17 3.27
C GLY A 74 10.64 3.46 2.62
N PRO A 75 10.77 3.10 1.33
CA PRO A 75 9.74 2.35 0.61
C PRO A 75 9.37 1.05 1.35
N GLY A 76 8.10 0.89 1.70
CA GLY A 76 7.61 -0.30 2.44
C GLY A 76 7.73 -0.24 3.96
N ALA A 77 8.34 0.82 4.53
CA ALA A 77 8.51 0.97 5.98
C ALA A 77 7.18 0.90 6.76
N TRP A 78 6.12 1.50 6.22
CA TRP A 78 4.78 1.43 6.80
C TRP A 78 4.22 0.01 6.89
N ARG A 79 4.45 -0.84 5.89
CA ARG A 79 4.04 -2.26 5.94
C ARG A 79 4.87 -3.04 6.95
N ALA A 80 6.11 -2.65 7.17
CA ALA A 80 6.99 -3.30 8.14
C ALA A 80 6.59 -2.98 9.60
N ALA A 81 5.96 -1.82 9.84
CA ALA A 81 5.66 -1.30 11.18
C ALA A 81 4.54 -2.03 11.95
N TYR A 82 3.66 -2.79 11.29
CA TYR A 82 2.46 -3.38 11.93
C TYR A 82 2.50 -4.92 12.06
N GLY A 83 3.67 -5.55 12.00
CA GLY A 83 3.78 -6.99 12.28
C GLY A 83 3.85 -7.26 13.79
N PRO A 84 3.35 -8.41 14.29
CA PRO A 84 3.62 -8.83 15.66
C PRO A 84 5.13 -8.92 15.88
N GLY A 85 5.59 -8.41 17.03
CA GLY A 85 6.97 -8.51 17.49
C GLY A 85 7.23 -9.81 18.24
#